data_AF-A0AAU7MXK4-F1
#
_entry.id   AF-A0AAU7MXK4-F1
#
_cell.length_a   1.000
_cell.length_b   1.000
_cell.length_c   1.000
_cell.angle_alpha   90.00
_cell.angle_beta   90.00
_cell.angle_gamma   90.00
#
_symmetry.space_group_name_H-M   'P 1'
#
loop_
_entity.id
_entity.type
_entity.pdbx_description
1 polymer ?
#
loop_
_entity_poly.entity_id
_entity_poly.type
_entity_poly.pdbx_seq_one_letter_code
_entity_poly.pdbx_strand_id
1 'polypeptide(L)'
;MHKNRSINVLLKTIAYFGFEKVSIKNRTQVKELVQQTFPKIQFDGYPFDLLFVDKLGSGTLQQLLSEGKLHNDSIILVDSIHRTAEDLEQWNHLIALPEITVSIDMFHCGLLSTRREQVKEHFRIRI
;
A
#
# COMPACT_ATOMS: atom_id res chain seq x y z
N MET A 1 19.91 7.11 -12.26
CA MET A 1 19.59 7.00 -10.82
C MET A 1 18.20 7.57 -10.56
N HIS A 2 17.13 6.83 -10.92
CA HIS A 2 15.75 7.27 -10.67
C HIS A 2 15.45 7.11 -9.18
N LYS A 3 15.43 8.23 -8.44
CA LYS A 3 14.93 8.31 -7.07
C LYS A 3 13.43 7.99 -7.09
N ASN A 4 13.04 6.73 -6.91
CA ASN A 4 11.64 6.34 -6.93
C ASN A 4 10.96 6.83 -5.63
N ARG A 5 10.17 7.92 -5.71
CA ARG A 5 9.57 8.56 -4.53
C ARG A 5 8.64 7.60 -3.76
N SER A 6 7.97 6.67 -4.44
CA SER A 6 7.12 5.68 -3.78
C SER A 6 7.92 4.69 -2.93
N ILE A 7 9.13 4.32 -3.35
CA ILE A 7 10.05 3.50 -2.54
C ILE A 7 10.47 4.27 -1.26
N ASN A 8 10.71 5.57 -1.35
CA ASN A 8 11.01 6.37 -0.17
C ASN A 8 9.82 6.44 0.79
N VAL A 9 8.59 6.54 0.26
CA VAL A 9 7.36 6.45 1.07
C VAL A 9 7.29 5.08 1.74
N LEU A 10 7.47 3.99 1.00
CA LEU A 10 7.50 2.64 1.54
C LEU A 10 8.47 2.49 2.71
N LEU A 11 9.74 2.87 2.53
CA LEU A 11 10.76 2.73 3.58
C LEU A 11 10.45 3.60 4.81
N LYS A 12 9.95 4.82 4.60
CA LYS A 12 9.54 5.72 5.69
C LYS A 12 8.33 5.20 6.44
N THR A 13 7.33 4.65 5.74
CA THR A 13 6.14 4.06 6.34
C THR A 13 6.53 2.87 7.22
N ILE A 14 7.37 1.96 6.71
CA ILE A 14 7.90 0.83 7.49
C ILE A 14 8.59 1.33 8.77
N ALA A 15 9.52 2.29 8.64
CA ALA A 15 10.27 2.81 9.78
C ALA A 15 9.39 3.55 10.81
N TYR A 16 8.43 4.35 10.34
CA TYR A 16 7.58 5.17 11.20
C TYR A 16 6.61 4.33 12.03
N PHE A 17 5.99 3.31 11.42
CA PHE A 17 5.03 2.45 12.11
C PHE A 17 5.68 1.23 12.79
N GLY A 18 6.97 0.98 12.55
CA GLY A 18 7.66 -0.19 13.10
C GLY A 18 7.10 -1.51 12.55
N PHE A 19 6.73 -1.54 11.28
CA PHE A 19 6.13 -2.72 10.66
C PHE A 19 7.11 -3.89 10.56
N GLU A 20 6.60 -5.09 10.84
CA GLU A 20 7.39 -6.32 10.91
C GLU A 20 7.02 -7.28 9.78
N LYS A 21 5.74 -7.30 9.36
CA LYS A 21 5.23 -8.20 8.31
C LYS A 21 4.88 -7.40 7.06
N VAL A 22 5.64 -7.60 5.99
CA VAL A 22 5.48 -6.84 4.75
C VAL A 22 5.30 -7.77 3.56
N SER A 23 4.38 -7.47 2.66
CA SER A 23 4.26 -8.14 1.37
C SER A 23 4.54 -7.16 0.24
N ILE A 24 5.40 -7.57 -0.70
CA ILE A 24 5.79 -6.77 -1.88
C ILE A 24 5.49 -7.63 -3.11
N LYS A 25 4.57 -7.18 -3.98
CA LYS A 25 4.20 -7.92 -5.18
C LYS A 25 5.03 -7.49 -6.38
N ASN A 26 5.49 -8.48 -7.15
CA ASN A 26 6.10 -8.31 -8.48
C ASN A 26 7.31 -7.35 -8.56
N ARG A 27 8.03 -7.13 -7.45
CA ARG A 27 9.15 -6.16 -7.36
C ARG A 27 10.34 -6.73 -6.57
N THR A 28 11.08 -7.70 -7.14
CA THR A 28 12.20 -8.39 -6.47
C THR A 28 13.25 -7.42 -5.91
N GLN A 29 13.66 -6.43 -6.70
CA GLN A 29 14.65 -5.43 -6.28
C GLN A 29 14.18 -4.59 -5.07
N VAL A 30 12.87 -4.31 -4.97
CA VAL A 30 12.31 -3.57 -3.83
C VAL A 30 12.29 -4.48 -2.60
N LYS A 31 11.95 -5.77 -2.77
CA LYS A 31 12.01 -6.77 -1.70
C LYS A 31 13.42 -6.91 -1.12
N GLU A 32 14.43 -7.00 -1.99
CA GLU A 32 15.84 -7.03 -1.58
C GLU A 32 16.24 -5.76 -0.83
N LEU A 33 15.87 -4.58 -1.33
CA LEU A 33 16.15 -3.31 -0.67
C LEU A 33 15.52 -3.22 0.72
N VAL A 34 14.25 -3.64 0.87
CA VAL A 34 13.57 -3.66 2.16
C VAL A 34 14.24 -4.66 3.10
N GLN A 35 14.61 -5.86 2.63
CA GLN A 35 15.33 -6.85 3.43
C GLN A 35 16.70 -6.35 3.91
N GLN A 36 17.43 -5.61 3.06
CA GLN A 36 18.71 -5.01 3.42
C GLN A 36 18.56 -3.86 4.44
N THR A 37 17.51 -3.05 4.28
CA THR A 37 17.25 -1.88 5.15
C THR A 37 16.68 -2.32 6.50
N PHE A 38 15.83 -3.34 6.51
CA PHE A 38 15.11 -3.85 7.67
C PHE A 38 15.29 -5.38 7.77
N PRO A 39 16.43 -5.87 8.28
CA PRO A 39 16.77 -7.30 8.24
C PRO A 39 15.81 -8.19 9.05
N LYS A 40 15.01 -7.61 9.94
CA LYS A 40 14.03 -8.33 10.77
C LYS A 40 12.65 -8.46 10.12
N ILE A 41 12.41 -7.85 8.96
CA ILE A 41 11.12 -7.96 8.29
C ILE A 41 10.85 -9.40 7.88
N GLN A 42 9.64 -9.84 8.15
CA GLN A 42 9.08 -11.09 7.69
C GLN A 42 8.27 -10.82 6.42
N PHE A 43 8.67 -11.48 5.33
CA PHE A 43 7.92 -11.41 4.09
C PHE A 43 6.86 -12.48 4.04
N ASP A 44 5.71 -12.13 3.46
CA ASP A 44 4.63 -13.06 3.13
C ASP A 44 4.00 -13.79 4.35
N GLY A 45 4.23 -13.27 5.56
CA GLY A 45 3.55 -13.67 6.79
C GLY A 45 2.19 -12.98 6.92
N TYR A 46 1.15 -13.75 7.29
CA TYR A 46 -0.21 -13.23 7.44
C TYR A 46 -0.61 -13.06 8.93
N PRO A 47 -1.51 -12.12 9.22
CA PRO A 47 -1.83 -10.96 8.39
C PRO A 47 -0.60 -10.04 8.27
N PHE A 48 -0.48 -9.29 7.17
CA PHE A 48 0.66 -8.38 6.96
C PHE A 48 0.30 -6.93 7.36
N ASP A 49 1.29 -6.22 7.90
CA ASP A 49 1.16 -4.82 8.30
C ASP A 49 1.13 -3.90 7.08
N LEU A 50 1.91 -4.24 6.05
CA LEU A 50 2.02 -3.45 4.83
C LEU A 50 2.03 -4.29 3.57
N LEU A 51 1.28 -3.85 2.57
CA LEU A 51 1.30 -4.36 1.21
C LEU A 51 1.76 -3.29 0.24
N PHE A 52 2.81 -3.56 -0.55
CA PHE A 52 3.27 -2.71 -1.64
C PHE A 52 3.03 -3.38 -3.00
N VAL A 53 2.28 -2.70 -3.88
CA VAL A 53 1.86 -3.23 -5.19
C VAL A 53 1.88 -2.16 -6.27
N ASP A 54 2.05 -2.57 -7.52
CA ASP A 54 1.98 -1.67 -8.67
C ASP A 54 0.55 -1.39 -9.13
N LYS A 55 -0.30 -2.42 -9.07
CA LYS A 55 -1.73 -2.34 -9.38
C LYS A 55 -2.51 -3.17 -8.38
N LEU A 56 -3.70 -2.70 -8.03
CA LEU A 56 -4.62 -3.39 -7.15
C LEU A 56 -6.02 -3.36 -7.76
N GLY A 57 -6.62 -4.53 -7.97
CA GLY A 57 -8.03 -4.64 -8.36
C GLY A 57 -8.93 -4.81 -7.14
N SER A 58 -10.20 -4.44 -7.28
CA SER A 58 -11.23 -4.65 -6.26
C SER A 58 -11.37 -6.12 -5.87
N GLY A 59 -11.36 -7.04 -6.84
CA GLY A 59 -11.40 -8.49 -6.58
C GLY A 59 -10.22 -8.99 -5.74
N THR A 60 -9.00 -8.51 -6.03
CA THR A 60 -7.82 -8.85 -5.22
C THR A 60 -7.94 -8.30 -3.80
N LEU A 61 -8.41 -7.05 -3.64
CA LEU A 61 -8.62 -6.46 -2.32
C LEU A 61 -9.64 -7.27 -1.50
N GLN A 62 -10.79 -7.60 -2.09
CA GLN A 62 -11.83 -8.40 -1.45
C GLN A 62 -11.32 -9.78 -1.04
N GLN A 63 -10.53 -10.43 -1.90
CA GLN A 63 -9.89 -11.70 -1.57
C GLN A 63 -8.92 -11.57 -0.39
N LEU A 64 -8.08 -10.53 -0.35
CA LEU A 64 -7.15 -10.31 0.77
C LEU A 64 -7.89 -10.09 2.10
N LEU A 65 -9.01 -9.37 2.06
CA LEU A 65 -9.86 -9.14 3.23
C LEU A 65 -10.56 -10.42 3.69
N SER A 66 -11.14 -11.20 2.77
CA SER A 66 -11.86 -12.43 3.11
C SER A 66 -10.94 -13.54 3.61
N GLU A 67 -9.71 -13.61 3.09
CA GLU A 67 -8.68 -14.55 3.56
C GLU A 67 -8.00 -14.10 4.86
N GLY A 68 -8.37 -12.95 5.43
CA GLY A 68 -7.78 -12.43 6.66
C GLY A 68 -6.30 -12.08 6.52
N LYS A 69 -5.86 -11.74 5.31
CA LYS A 69 -4.46 -11.37 5.03
C LYS A 69 -4.14 -9.92 5.42
N LEU A 70 -5.18 -9.09 5.53
CA LEU A 70 -5.14 -7.73 6.05
C LEU A 70 -5.80 -7.72 7.44
N HIS A 71 -5.18 -7.05 8.39
CA HIS A 71 -5.80 -6.69 9.66
C HIS A 71 -6.29 -5.24 9.63
N ASN A 72 -7.02 -4.81 10.67
CA ASN A 72 -7.61 -3.47 10.74
C ASN A 72 -6.59 -2.36 10.48
N ASP A 73 -5.39 -2.55 11.03
CA ASP A 73 -4.30 -1.58 11.00
C ASP A 73 -3.39 -1.67 9.77
N SER A 74 -3.67 -2.59 8.84
CA SER A 74 -2.87 -2.79 7.64
C SER A 74 -2.91 -1.57 6.73
N ILE A 75 -1.77 -1.33 6.06
CA ILE A 75 -1.62 -0.27 5.08
C ILE A 75 -1.34 -0.88 3.71
N ILE A 76 -2.02 -0.38 2.68
CA ILE A 76 -1.75 -0.75 1.29
C ILE A 76 -1.17 0.45 0.57
N LEU A 77 0.02 0.30 -0.01
CA LEU A 77 0.68 1.27 -0.86
C LEU A 77 0.58 0.82 -2.32
N VAL A 78 -0.10 1.62 -3.13
CA VAL A 78 -0.26 1.42 -4.58
C VAL A 78 0.70 2.36 -5.31
N ASP A 79 1.69 1.82 -6.01
CA ASP A 79 2.67 2.60 -6.76
C ASP A 79 2.02 3.24 -8.01
N SER A 80 2.55 4.37 -8.47
CA SER A 80 2.28 4.94 -9.80
C SER A 80 0.80 5.23 -10.15
N ILE A 81 -0.02 5.61 -9.17
CA ILE A 81 -1.48 5.88 -9.34
C ILE A 81 -1.84 6.97 -10.37
N HIS A 82 -0.88 7.80 -10.80
CA HIS A 82 -1.06 8.85 -11.83
C HIS A 82 -0.24 8.58 -13.10
N ARG A 83 0.29 7.37 -13.31
CA ARG A 83 1.16 7.07 -14.46
C ARG A 83 0.39 7.04 -15.78
N THR A 84 -0.81 6.51 -15.79
CA THR A 84 -1.72 6.48 -16.95
C THR A 84 -3.14 6.85 -16.52
N ALA A 85 -4.01 7.14 -17.50
CA ALA A 85 -5.44 7.36 -17.24
C ALA A 85 -6.10 6.12 -16.60
N GLU A 86 -5.68 4.91 -17.02
CA GLU A 86 -6.15 3.65 -16.46
C GLU A 86 -5.73 3.48 -14.99
N ASP A 87 -4.49 3.85 -14.64
CA ASP A 87 -4.01 3.78 -13.24
C ASP A 87 -4.82 4.71 -12.33
N LEU A 88 -5.14 5.91 -12.83
CA LEU A 88 -5.96 6.89 -12.11
C LEU A 88 -7.41 6.42 -11.98
N GLU A 89 -7.97 5.81 -13.03
CA GLU A 89 -9.32 5.24 -12.99
C GLU A 89 -9.39 4.08 -11.98
N GLN A 90 -8.41 3.19 -11.97
CA GLN A 90 -8.32 2.09 -10.99
C GLN A 90 -8.19 2.63 -9.57
N TRP A 91 -7.37 3.66 -9.36
CA TRP A 91 -7.28 4.34 -8.06
C TRP A 91 -8.62 4.91 -7.62
N ASN A 92 -9.33 5.62 -8.50
CA ASN A 92 -10.65 6.18 -8.21
C ASN A 92 -11.70 5.09 -7.92
N HIS A 93 -11.59 3.94 -8.57
CA HIS A 93 -12.44 2.80 -8.27
C HIS A 93 -12.15 2.21 -6.88
N LEU A 94 -10.87 2.06 -6.52
CA LEU A 94 -10.46 1.56 -5.19
C LEU A 94 -10.95 2.47 -4.06
N ILE A 95 -10.77 3.79 -4.17
CA ILE A 95 -11.22 4.73 -3.12
C ILE A 95 -12.75 4.73 -2.96
N ALA A 96 -13.50 4.37 -4.01
CA ALA A 96 -14.95 4.30 -3.97
C ALA A 96 -15.46 3.06 -3.20
N LEU A 97 -14.64 2.01 -3.07
CA LEU A 97 -15.01 0.77 -2.39
C LEU A 97 -15.38 1.01 -0.91
N PRO A 98 -16.47 0.41 -0.40
CA PRO A 98 -16.95 0.62 0.97
C PRO A 98 -15.96 0.12 2.04
N GLU A 99 -15.08 -0.81 1.69
CA GLU A 99 -14.05 -1.35 2.59
C GLU A 99 -12.90 -0.36 2.83
N ILE A 100 -12.67 0.57 1.90
CA ILE A 100 -11.67 1.63 2.06
C ILE A 100 -12.26 2.78 2.87
N THR A 101 -11.70 2.99 4.05
CA THR A 101 -12.07 4.09 4.95
C THR A 101 -11.15 5.28 4.78
N VAL A 102 -9.83 5.07 4.65
CA VAL A 102 -8.91 6.18 4.39
C VAL A 102 -8.13 5.94 3.11
N SER A 103 -8.05 6.98 2.29
CA SER A 103 -7.21 7.02 1.10
C SER A 103 -6.39 8.30 1.07
N ILE A 104 -5.11 8.19 0.71
CA ILE A 104 -4.20 9.33 0.57
C ILE A 104 -3.53 9.26 -0.80
N ASP A 105 -3.83 10.22 -1.66
CA ASP A 105 -3.12 10.47 -2.91
C ASP A 105 -1.88 11.32 -2.63
N MET A 106 -0.69 10.74 -2.83
CA MET A 106 0.61 11.40 -2.66
C MET A 106 1.28 11.70 -4.01
N PHE A 107 0.51 11.80 -5.09
CA PHE A 107 0.90 11.99 -6.49
C PHE A 107 1.71 10.86 -7.12
N HIS A 108 2.72 10.33 -6.43
CA HIS A 108 3.55 9.24 -6.91
C HIS A 108 3.00 7.85 -6.54
N CYS A 109 2.29 7.76 -5.42
CA CYS A 109 1.64 6.56 -4.95
C CYS A 109 0.39 6.92 -4.15
N GLY A 110 -0.48 5.93 -3.98
CA GLY A 110 -1.64 6.01 -3.12
C GLY A 110 -1.45 5.16 -1.86
N LEU A 111 -1.97 5.63 -0.74
CA LEU A 111 -2.11 4.85 0.49
C LEU A 111 -3.59 4.53 0.72
N LEU A 112 -3.91 3.28 1.03
CA LEU A 112 -5.25 2.84 1.41
C LEU A 112 -5.22 2.21 2.80
N SER A 113 -6.29 2.41 3.56
CA SER A 113 -6.54 1.74 4.84
C SER A 113 -7.99 1.30 4.94
N THR A 114 -8.21 0.18 5.65
CA THR A 114 -9.52 -0.40 5.94
C THR A 114 -9.86 -0.32 7.44
N ARG A 115 -9.23 0.61 8.17
CA ARG A 115 -9.46 0.84 9.61
C ARG A 115 -10.91 1.22 9.86
N ARG A 116 -11.62 0.45 10.68
CA ARG A 116 -13.06 0.60 10.92
C ARG A 116 -13.41 1.81 11.79
N GLU A 117 -12.45 2.32 12.55
CA GLU A 117 -12.64 3.44 13.47
C GLU A 117 -12.62 4.80 12.77
N GLN A 118 -12.17 4.87 11.51
CA GLN A 118 -12.10 6.10 10.75
C GLN A 118 -13.30 6.22 9.81
N VAL A 119 -13.88 7.43 9.73
CA VAL A 119 -14.87 7.77 8.71
C VAL A 119 -14.23 7.75 7.33
N LYS A 120 -15.06 7.56 6.30
CA LYS A 120 -14.57 7.51 4.93
C LYS A 120 -14.02 8.86 4.48
N GLU A 121 -12.71 8.94 4.26
CA GLU A 121 -12.00 10.18 3.91
C GLU A 121 -10.95 9.95 2.80
N HIS A 122 -10.84 10.95 1.93
CA HIS A 122 -9.83 11.02 0.88
C HIS A 122 -8.99 12.28 1.04
N PHE A 123 -7.68 12.10 1.19
CA PHE A 123 -6.71 13.18 1.28
C PHE A 123 -5.86 13.23 0.02
N ARG A 124 -5.47 14.44 -0.38
CA ARG A 124 -4.49 14.66 -1.45
C ARG A 124 -3.36 15.53 -0.93
N ILE A 125 -2.14 14.97 -0.91
CA ILE A 125 -0.95 15.62 -0.40
C ILE A 125 -0.02 15.94 -1.57
N ARG A 126 0.44 17.18 -1.65
CA ARG A 126 1.52 17.59 -2.56
C ARG A 126 2.84 17.63 -1.76
N ILE A 127 3.77 16.75 -2.11
CA ILE A 127 5.11 16.60 -1.48
C ILE A 127 6.24 16.85 -2.47
#